data_AF-A0A0H5P993-F1
#
_entry.id   AF-A0A0H5P993-F1
#
_cell.length_a   1.000
_cell.length_b   1.000
_cell.length_c   1.000
_cell.angle_alpha   90.00
_cell.angle_beta   90.00
_cell.angle_gamma   90.00
#
_symmetry.space_group_name_H-M   'P 1'
#
loop_
_entity.id
_entity.type
_entity.pdbx_description
1 polymer ?
#
loop_
_entity_poly.entity_id
_entity_poly.type
_entity_poly.pdbx_seq_one_letter_code
_entity_poly.pdbx_strand_id
1 'polypeptide(L)'
;MTAPKITVYGKPACPGCAMTTKRLDALGVPYTYRDITTDPAAYDTVRMLGYQAVPVVVAGDIHFGGGFRNNELKQLASTFHTAPDITALERAAEKYLMGEDAA
;
A
#
# COMPACT_ATOMS: atom_id res chain seq x y z
N MET A 1 -6.42 -1.47 -15.01
CA MET A 1 -5.65 -2.10 -13.92
C MET A 1 -5.43 -1.01 -12.90
N THR A 2 -6.19 -1.03 -11.80
CA THR A 2 -6.15 -0.02 -10.74
C THR A 2 -4.74 0.07 -10.17
N ALA A 3 -4.25 1.28 -9.90
CA ALA A 3 -2.93 1.50 -9.29
C ALA A 3 -2.72 0.55 -8.09
N PRO A 4 -1.52 -0.04 -7.90
CA PRO A 4 -1.32 -1.02 -6.84
C PRO A 4 -1.65 -0.38 -5.49
N LYS A 5 -2.64 -0.90 -4.79
CA LYS A 5 -3.00 -0.38 -3.46
C LYS A 5 -1.94 -0.85 -2.46
N ILE A 6 -1.05 0.05 -2.04
CA ILE A 6 -0.07 -0.28 -1.00
C ILE A 6 -0.76 -0.28 0.35
N THR A 7 -0.58 -1.36 1.10
CA THR A 7 -1.02 -1.49 2.48
C THR A 7 0.17 -1.79 3.37
N VAL A 8 0.33 -1.00 4.43
CA VAL A 8 1.34 -1.20 5.47
C VAL A 8 0.63 -1.73 6.71
N TYR A 9 0.92 -2.96 7.07
CA TYR A 9 0.48 -3.58 8.31
C TYR A 9 1.50 -3.32 9.41
N GLY A 10 1.05 -2.73 10.50
CA GLY A 10 1.91 -2.34 11.62
C GLY A 10 1.18 -2.38 12.94
N LYS A 11 1.87 -1.93 14.00
CA LYS A 11 1.31 -1.79 15.35
C LYS A 11 1.84 -0.50 16.01
N PRO A 12 1.14 0.07 17.00
CA PRO A 12 1.67 1.19 17.78
C PRO A 12 2.97 0.83 18.49
N ALA A 13 3.80 1.85 18.76
CA ALA A 13 5.11 1.70 19.41
C ALA A 13 6.08 0.72 18.70
N CYS A 14 6.01 0.66 17.37
CA CYS A 14 6.88 -0.16 16.52
C CYS A 14 7.87 0.74 15.75
N PRO A 15 9.16 0.81 16.15
CA PRO A 15 10.15 1.67 15.46
C PRO A 15 10.30 1.33 13.97
N GLY A 16 10.31 0.04 13.62
CA GLY A 16 10.39 -0.39 12.22
C GLY A 16 9.17 0.05 11.38
N CYS A 17 7.98 0.06 11.98
CA CYS A 17 6.76 0.53 11.34
C CYS A 17 6.84 2.03 11.08
N ALA A 18 7.25 2.82 12.08
CA ALA A 18 7.44 4.27 11.94
C ALA A 18 8.52 4.64 10.91
N MET A 19 9.61 3.88 10.82
CA MET A 19 10.64 4.08 9.80
C MET A 19 10.11 3.77 8.39
N THR A 20 9.29 2.73 8.26
CA THR A 20 8.70 2.31 6.98
C THR A 20 7.74 3.37 6.46
N THR A 21 6.80 3.83 7.28
CA THR A 21 5.84 4.87 6.91
C THR A 21 6.54 6.18 6.56
N LYS A 22 7.46 6.66 7.41
CA LYS A 22 8.26 7.87 7.14
C LYS A 22 9.03 7.78 5.83
N ARG A 23 9.54 6.59 5.49
CA ARG A 23 10.28 6.39 4.23
C ARG A 23 9.35 6.42 3.01
N LEU A 24 8.16 5.82 3.11
CA LEU A 24 7.13 5.91 2.06
C LEU A 24 6.66 7.34 1.86
N ASP A 25 6.42 8.08 2.94
CA ASP A 25 6.06 9.50 2.90
C ASP A 25 7.15 10.32 2.18
N ALA A 26 8.42 10.12 2.54
CA ALA A 26 9.55 10.79 1.91
C ALA A 26 9.77 10.40 0.44
N LEU A 27 9.24 9.25 0.02
CA LEU A 27 9.25 8.80 -1.36
C LEU A 27 8.00 9.24 -2.13
N GLY A 28 7.03 9.93 -1.49
CA GLY A 28 5.79 10.37 -2.15
C GLY A 28 4.86 9.21 -2.55
N VAL A 29 5.00 8.05 -1.91
CA VAL A 29 4.24 6.85 -2.28
C VAL A 29 2.98 6.77 -1.41
N PRO A 30 1.76 6.81 -1.99
CA PRO A 30 0.54 6.68 -1.21
C PRO A 30 0.36 5.25 -0.69
N TYR A 31 0.00 5.12 0.59
CA TYR A 31 -0.27 3.83 1.23
C TYR A 31 -1.42 3.92 2.24
N THR A 32 -2.03 2.78 2.53
CA THR A 32 -2.99 2.61 3.63
C THR A 32 -2.29 1.98 4.82
N TYR A 33 -2.35 2.59 5.99
CA TYR A 33 -1.85 1.97 7.23
C TYR A 33 -2.96 1.17 7.91
N ARG A 34 -2.66 -0.08 8.27
CA ARG A 34 -3.58 -0.98 8.99
C ARG A 34 -2.91 -1.45 10.27
N ASP A 35 -3.53 -1.13 11.40
CA ASP A 35 -3.04 -1.51 12.72
C ASP A 35 -3.58 -2.89 13.09
N ILE A 36 -2.68 -3.88 13.17
CA ILE A 36 -3.06 -5.26 13.51
C ILE A 36 -3.56 -5.43 14.94
N THR A 37 -3.39 -4.42 15.81
CA THR A 37 -3.86 -4.49 17.20
C THR A 37 -5.33 -4.09 17.35
N THR A 38 -5.86 -3.34 16.38
CA THR A 38 -7.23 -2.82 16.39
C THR A 38 -8.08 -3.33 15.22
N ASP A 39 -7.45 -3.90 14.20
CA ASP A 39 -8.09 -4.53 13.05
C ASP A 39 -7.79 -6.04 13.01
N PRO A 40 -8.74 -6.90 13.43
CA PRO A 40 -8.58 -8.35 13.36
C PRO A 40 -8.34 -8.87 11.94
N ALA A 41 -8.95 -8.26 10.92
CA ALA A 41 -8.77 -8.69 9.54
C ALA A 41 -7.34 -8.40 9.04
N ALA A 42 -6.75 -7.30 9.50
CA ALA A 42 -5.35 -7.00 9.26
C ALA A 42 -4.41 -8.00 9.93
N TYR A 43 -4.71 -8.40 11.17
CA TYR A 43 -3.96 -9.44 11.87
C TYR A 43 -4.00 -10.79 11.14
N ASP A 44 -5.19 -11.23 10.73
CA ASP A 44 -5.38 -12.49 10.01
C ASP A 44 -4.67 -12.46 8.66
N THR A 45 -4.71 -11.32 7.95
CA THR A 45 -3.97 -11.15 6.68
C THR A 45 -2.47 -11.35 6.88
N VAL A 46 -1.86 -10.68 7.86
CA VAL A 46 -0.43 -10.83 8.16
C VAL A 46 -0.07 -12.29 8.49
N ARG A 47 -0.95 -12.98 9.24
CA ARG A 47 -0.75 -14.37 9.62
C ARG A 47 -0.90 -15.34 8.43
N MET A 48 -1.88 -15.12 7.56
CA MET A 48 -2.07 -15.91 6.33
C MET A 48 -0.89 -15.77 5.36
N LEU A 49 -0.28 -14.58 5.31
CA LEU A 49 0.95 -14.34 4.56
C LEU A 49 2.19 -15.00 5.19
N GLY A 50 2.06 -15.63 6.37
CA GLY A 50 3.13 -16.34 7.06
C GLY A 50 4.07 -15.45 7.87
N TYR A 51 3.77 -14.16 8.03
CA TYR A 51 4.60 -13.26 8.81
C TYR A 51 4.28 -13.34 10.30
N GLN A 52 5.33 -13.36 11.12
CA GLN A 52 5.24 -13.33 12.58
C GLN A 52 5.62 -11.97 13.18
N ALA A 53 6.13 -11.07 12.34
CA ALA A 53 6.62 -9.75 12.75
C ALA A 53 6.15 -8.66 11.79
N VAL A 54 5.92 -7.48 12.34
CA VAL A 54 5.61 -6.24 11.61
C VAL A 54 6.83 -5.32 11.61
N PRO A 55 6.99 -4.43 10.61
CA PRO A 55 6.05 -4.09 9.54
C PRO A 55 5.96 -5.14 8.43
N VAL A 56 4.78 -5.25 7.81
CA VAL A 56 4.57 -5.97 6.54
C VAL A 56 3.98 -5.00 5.53
N VAL A 57 4.59 -4.90 4.36
CA VAL A 57 4.12 -4.05 3.26
C VAL A 57 3.61 -4.97 2.16
N VAL A 58 2.39 -4.70 1.69
CA VAL A 58 1.73 -5.41 0.58
C VAL A 58 1.42 -4.41 -0.52
N ALA A 59 1.78 -4.72 -1.76
CA ALA A 59 1.56 -3.90 -2.94
C ALA A 59 1.10 -4.80 -4.10
N GLY A 60 -0.22 -4.92 -4.26
CA GLY A 60 -0.79 -5.92 -5.17
C GLY A 60 -0.38 -7.33 -4.75
N ASP A 61 0.24 -8.07 -5.66
CA ASP A 61 0.70 -9.45 -5.43
C ASP A 61 2.07 -9.53 -4.73
N ILE A 62 2.78 -8.39 -4.60
CA ILE A 62 4.10 -8.34 -3.96
C ILE A 62 3.92 -8.00 -2.49
N HIS A 63 4.59 -8.75 -1.61
CA HIS A 63 4.64 -8.43 -0.20
C HIS A 63 6.02 -8.71 0.40
N PHE A 64 6.39 -7.91 1.39
CA PHE A 64 7.63 -8.10 2.14
C PHE A 64 7.43 -7.66 3.59
N GLY A 65 8.15 -8.31 4.50
CA GLY A 65 8.05 -8.06 5.93
C GLY A 65 9.29 -8.52 6.69
N GLY A 66 9.18 -8.57 8.01
CA GLY A 66 10.27 -9.02 8.90
C GLY A 66 11.27 -7.93 9.28
N GLY A 67 10.91 -6.66 9.17
CA GLY A 67 11.75 -5.53 9.59
C GLY A 67 11.70 -4.33 8.65
N PHE A 68 12.56 -3.34 8.88
CA PHE A 68 12.69 -2.17 7.99
C PHE A 68 13.49 -2.53 6.74
N ARG A 69 12.92 -2.27 5.56
CA ARG A 69 13.40 -2.76 4.26
C ARG A 69 13.56 -1.62 3.25
N ASN A 70 14.59 -0.79 3.43
CA ASN A 70 14.77 0.45 2.66
C ASN A 70 14.94 0.24 1.14
N ASN A 71 15.60 -0.85 0.73
CA ASN A 71 15.85 -1.11 -0.69
C ASN A 71 14.55 -1.49 -1.42
N GLU A 72 13.74 -2.32 -0.80
CA GLU A 72 12.43 -2.75 -1.29
C GLU A 72 11.47 -1.56 -1.38
N LEU A 73 11.50 -0.66 -0.39
CA LEU A 73 10.73 0.60 -0.44
C LEU A 73 11.17 1.52 -1.60
N LYS A 74 12.47 1.59 -1.89
CA LYS A 74 12.97 2.36 -3.05
C LYS A 74 12.54 1.74 -4.37
N GLN A 75 12.60 0.42 -4.50
CA GLN A 75 12.15 -0.29 -5.69
C GLN A 75 10.65 -0.09 -5.90
N LEU A 76 9.87 -0.24 -4.83
CA LEU A 76 8.44 0.05 -4.84
C LEU A 76 8.18 1.47 -5.35
N ALA A 77 8.85 2.48 -4.78
CA ALA A 77 8.69 3.86 -5.23
C ALA A 77 9.04 4.05 -6.72
N SER A 78 10.09 3.40 -7.23
CA SER A 78 10.43 3.42 -8.65
C SER A 78 9.30 2.86 -9.53
N THR A 79 8.66 1.77 -9.10
CA THR A 79 7.51 1.20 -9.81
C THR A 79 6.29 2.12 -9.75
N PHE A 80 6.06 2.81 -8.63
CA PHE A 80 4.95 3.76 -8.50
C PHE A 80 5.11 5.01 -9.38
N HIS A 81 6.32 5.57 -9.46
CA HIS A 81 6.56 6.80 -10.24
C HIS A 81 6.63 6.57 -11.75
N THR A 82 6.80 5.32 -12.19
CA THR A 82 6.87 4.99 -13.62
C THR A 82 5.50 4.73 -14.24
N ALA A 83 4.46 4.51 -13.43
CA ALA A 83 3.10 4.45 -13.92
C ALA A 83 2.57 5.87 -14.19
N PRO A 84 1.97 6.16 -15.36
CA PRO A 84 1.32 7.45 -15.59
C PRO A 84 0.18 7.65 -14.58
N ASP A 85 0.01 8.88 -14.09
CA ASP A 85 -1.18 9.27 -13.32
C ASP A 85 -2.41 9.19 -14.23
N ILE A 86 -3.15 8.10 -14.10
CA ILE A 86 -4.36 7.83 -14.87
C ILE A 86 -5.64 8.19 -14.11
N THR A 87 -5.55 8.93 -13.00
CA THR A 87 -6.72 9.27 -12.17
C THR A 87 -7.83 9.95 -12.98
N ALA A 88 -7.45 10.80 -13.95
CA ALA A 88 -8.40 11.44 -14.87
C ALA A 88 -9.10 10.43 -15.79
N LEU A 89 -8.38 9.41 -16.27
CA LEU A 89 -8.93 8.34 -17.10
C LEU A 89 -9.82 7.38 -16.28
N GLU A 90 -9.45 7.09 -15.04
CA GLU A 90 -10.26 6.28 -14.12
C GLU A 90 -11.61 6.95 -13.84
N ARG A 91 -11.61 8.25 -13.51
CA ARG A 91 -12.87 9.03 -13.34
C ARG A 91 -13.70 9.08 -14.62
N ALA A 92 -13.06 9.26 -15.78
CA ALA A 92 -13.77 9.28 -17.07
C ALA A 92 -14.41 7.92 -17.37
N ALA A 93 -13.72 6.81 -17.07
CA ALA A 93 -14.25 5.47 -17.23
C ALA A 93 -15.42 5.20 -16.28
N GLU A 94 -15.33 5.62 -15.01
CA GLU A 94 -16.45 5.55 -14.06
C GLU A 94 -17.66 6.34 -14.54
N LYS A 95 -17.47 7.58 -15.00
CA LYS A 95 -18.54 8.43 -15.55
C LYS A 95 -19.23 7.78 -16.75
N TYR A 96 -18.45 7.23 -17.68
CA TYR A 96 -18.97 6.51 -18.85
C TYR A 96 -19.78 5.28 -18.44
N LEU A 97 -19.29 4.49 -17.48
CA LEU A 97 -20.00 3.31 -16.97
C LEU A 97 -21.30 3.67 -16.23
N MET A 98 -21.36 4.84 -15.59
CA MET A 98 -22.55 5.36 -14.91
C MET A 98 -23.54 6.08 -15.84
N GLY A 99 -23.24 6.23 -17.13
CA GLY A 99 -24.15 6.81 -18.13
C GLY A 99 -24.34 8.34 -18.03
N GLU A 100 -23.47 9.06 -17.31
CA GLU A 100 -23.58 10.50 -17.08
C GLU A 100 -23.11 11.37 -18.28
N ASP A 101 -22.72 10.75 -19.39
CA ASP A 101 -22.33 11.40 -20.65
C ASP A 101 -23.35 11.17 -21.80
N ALA A 102 -24.50 10.55 -21.54
CA ALA A 102 -25.50 10.23 -22.57
C ALA A 102 -26.45 11.40 -22.93
N ALA A 103 -26.07 12.65 -22.69
CA ALA A 103 -26.87 13.84 -22.97
C ALA A 103 -26.17 14.80 -23.94
#